data_AF-A0A3B0PTQ4-F1
#
_entry.id   AF-A0A3B0PTQ4-F1
#
_cell.length_a   1.000
_cell.length_b   1.000
_cell.length_c   1.000
_cell.angle_alpha   90.00
_cell.angle_beta   90.00
_cell.angle_gamma   90.00
#
_symmetry.space_group_name_H-M   'P 1'
#
loop_
_entity.id
_entity.type
_entity.pdbx_description
1 polymer ?
#
loop_
_entity_poly.entity_id
_entity_poly.type
_entity_poly.pdbx_seq_one_letter_code
_entity_poly.pdbx_strand_id
1 'polypeptide(L)'
;MFNENFPKVTLLNIGTEDYKGFDFIKEAAELIKNDHSLNYIGFSEPRNLLKGEYDIALIDGYGGNLILKSYEGAIFTFKDAIKESAFKSLRTKIGAW
;
A
#
# COMPACT_ATOMS: atom_id res chain seq x y z
N MET A 1 -5.93 15.29 -7.02
CA MET A 1 -6.20 13.88 -6.63
C MET A 1 -6.87 13.76 -5.25
N PHE A 2 -7.41 14.84 -4.64
CA PHE A 2 -8.19 14.75 -3.38
C PHE A 2 -9.46 15.61 -3.44
N ASN A 3 -10.15 15.63 -4.59
CA ASN A 3 -11.34 16.47 -4.79
C ASN A 3 -12.65 15.69 -4.60
N GLU A 4 -12.61 14.61 -3.80
CA GLU A 4 -13.80 13.83 -3.47
C GLU A 4 -14.37 14.29 -2.14
N ASN A 5 -15.66 14.63 -2.13
CA ASN A 5 -16.37 15.05 -0.93
C ASN A 5 -16.57 13.90 0.08
N PHE A 6 -16.26 12.65 -0.28
CA PHE A 6 -16.45 11.48 0.58
C PHE A 6 -15.43 10.35 0.29
N PRO A 7 -14.15 10.56 0.66
CA PRO A 7 -13.04 9.69 0.28
C PRO A 7 -13.19 8.29 0.87
N LYS A 8 -12.91 7.25 0.07
CA LYS A 8 -12.96 5.85 0.50
C LYS A 8 -11.87 5.57 1.52
N VAL A 9 -12.28 5.13 2.71
CA VAL A 9 -11.40 4.79 3.83
C VAL A 9 -11.38 3.28 4.02
N THR A 10 -10.19 2.69 4.10
CA THR A 10 -9.99 1.28 4.41
C THR A 10 -9.11 1.12 5.65
N LEU A 11 -9.24 -0.02 6.34
CA LEU A 11 -8.34 -0.43 7.40
C LEU A 11 -7.47 -1.57 6.88
N LEU A 12 -6.14 -1.42 6.98
CA LEU A 12 -5.22 -2.44 6.50
C LEU A 12 -5.22 -3.65 7.42
N ASN A 13 -5.29 -4.82 6.82
CA ASN A 13 -5.31 -6.09 7.53
C ASN A 13 -4.62 -7.19 6.71
N ILE A 14 -4.32 -8.32 7.33
CA ILE A 14 -3.66 -9.47 6.68
C ILE A 14 -4.58 -10.23 5.71
N GLY A 15 -5.84 -9.85 5.61
CA GLY A 15 -6.84 -10.40 4.72
C GLY A 15 -8.10 -9.53 4.71
N THR A 16 -9.04 -9.83 3.83
CA THR A 16 -10.29 -9.08 3.68
C THR A 16 -11.40 -9.59 4.60
N GLU A 17 -11.22 -10.75 5.23
CA GLU A 17 -12.21 -11.39 6.08
C GLU A 17 -12.22 -10.82 7.51
N ASP A 18 -13.42 -10.57 8.06
CA ASP A 18 -13.58 -9.88 9.35
C ASP A 18 -12.94 -10.58 10.56
N TYR A 19 -12.70 -11.89 10.47
CA TYR A 19 -12.12 -12.67 11.57
C TYR A 19 -10.58 -12.68 11.58
N LYS A 20 -9.94 -12.24 10.49
CA LYS A 20 -8.47 -12.22 10.37
C LYS A 20 -7.88 -10.97 10.99
N GLY A 21 -6.62 -11.08 11.42
CA GLY A 21 -5.89 -9.98 12.05
C GLY A 21 -5.98 -9.99 13.57
N PHE A 22 -5.31 -9.00 14.16
CA PHE A 22 -5.25 -8.82 15.60
C PHE A 22 -6.56 -8.27 16.15
N ASP A 23 -6.84 -8.53 17.42
CA ASP A 23 -8.08 -8.10 18.06
C ASP A 23 -8.22 -6.57 18.09
N PHE A 24 -7.12 -5.83 18.29
CA PHE A 24 -7.15 -4.36 18.23
C PHE A 24 -7.54 -3.81 16.84
N ILE A 25 -7.25 -4.55 15.76
CA ILE A 25 -7.67 -4.16 14.40
C ILE A 25 -9.18 -4.36 14.25
N LYS A 26 -9.73 -5.43 14.83
CA LYS A 26 -11.17 -5.70 14.82
C LYS A 26 -11.93 -4.66 15.64
N GLU A 27 -11.43 -4.32 16.82
CA GLU A 27 -11.98 -3.25 17.66
C GLU A 27 -11.97 -1.91 16.93
N ALA A 28 -10.86 -1.55 16.28
CA ALA A 28 -10.78 -0.34 15.46
C ALA A 28 -11.79 -0.38 14.30
N ALA A 29 -11.96 -1.52 13.64
CA ALA A 29 -12.94 -1.67 12.57
C ALA A 29 -14.37 -1.47 13.07
N GLU A 30 -14.73 -1.97 14.25
CA GLU A 30 -16.04 -1.74 14.85
C GLU A 30 -16.28 -0.26 15.15
N LEU A 31 -15.30 0.44 15.70
CA LEU A 31 -15.38 1.88 15.96
C LEU A 31 -15.59 2.67 14.65
N ILE A 32 -14.81 2.35 13.61
CA ILE A 32 -14.88 3.02 12.31
C ILE A 32 -16.20 2.69 11.59
N LYS A 33 -16.68 1.44 11.65
CA LYS A 33 -17.97 1.03 11.06
C LYS A 33 -19.15 1.81 11.65
N ASN A 34 -19.06 2.22 12.91
CA ASN A 34 -20.09 3.00 13.60
C ASN A 34 -20.02 4.51 13.34
N ASP A 35 -18.97 5.00 12.68
CA ASP A 35 -18.83 6.41 12.32
C ASP A 35 -19.36 6.68 10.90
N HIS A 36 -20.59 7.19 10.83
CA HIS A 36 -21.25 7.53 9.57
C HIS A 36 -20.63 8.73 8.83
N SER A 37 -19.68 9.45 9.44
CA SER A 37 -18.92 10.51 8.75
C SER A 37 -17.82 9.97 7.84
N LEU A 38 -17.51 8.66 7.93
CA LEU A 38 -16.48 8.00 7.15
C LEU A 38 -17.10 7.10 6.07
N ASN A 39 -16.53 7.14 4.86
CA ASN A 39 -16.82 6.18 3.80
C ASN A 39 -15.99 4.90 4.00
N TYR A 40 -16.29 4.15 5.06
CA TYR A 40 -15.54 2.95 5.38
C TYR A 40 -15.91 1.78 4.44
N ILE A 41 -14.94 1.34 3.64
CA ILE A 41 -15.13 0.29 2.63
C ILE A 41 -14.70 -1.11 3.11
N GLY A 42 -14.32 -1.26 4.38
CA GLY A 42 -13.87 -2.52 4.96
C GLY A 42 -12.35 -2.71 4.95
N PHE A 43 -11.92 -3.96 5.10
CA PHE A 43 -10.52 -4.34 5.17
C PHE A 43 -9.86 -4.38 3.78
N SER A 44 -8.59 -3.98 3.73
CA SER A 44 -7.74 -4.18 2.55
C SER A 44 -6.40 -4.80 2.94
N GLU A 45 -5.87 -5.63 2.03
CA GLU A 45 -4.51 -6.13 2.14
C GLU A 45 -3.48 -5.04 1.76
N PRO A 46 -2.29 -5.01 2.42
CA PRO A 46 -1.22 -4.09 2.08
C PRO A 46 -0.81 -4.13 0.61
N ARG A 47 -0.86 -5.30 -0.03
CA ARG A 47 -0.46 -5.47 -1.44
C ARG A 47 -1.31 -4.67 -2.44
N ASN A 48 -2.49 -4.22 -2.03
CA ASN A 48 -3.40 -3.43 -2.87
C ASN A 48 -3.16 -1.92 -2.72
N LEU A 49 -2.25 -1.49 -1.85
CA LEU A 49 -2.04 -0.08 -1.49
C LEU A 49 -1.61 0.81 -2.65
N LEU A 50 -0.98 0.24 -3.67
CA LEU A 50 -0.57 0.97 -4.88
C LEU A 50 -1.58 0.87 -6.04
N LYS A 51 -2.73 0.22 -5.84
CA LYS A 51 -3.72 -0.01 -6.90
C LYS A 51 -4.75 1.12 -7.06
N GLY A 52 -4.83 2.04 -6.10
CA GLY A 52 -5.81 3.14 -6.13
C GLY A 52 -7.26 2.71 -5.90
N GLU A 53 -7.48 1.62 -5.17
CA GLU A 53 -8.83 1.11 -4.84
C GLU A 53 -9.52 1.94 -3.73
N TYR A 54 -8.75 2.73 -2.98
CA TYR A 54 -9.16 3.59 -1.88
C TYR A 54 -8.31 4.85 -1.82
N ASP A 55 -8.84 5.88 -1.14
CA ASP A 55 -8.17 7.18 -1.00
C ASP A 55 -7.35 7.25 0.29
N ILE A 56 -7.83 6.60 1.36
CA ILE A 56 -7.21 6.63 2.69
C ILE A 56 -7.10 5.20 3.21
N ALA A 57 -5.89 4.79 3.60
CA ALA A 57 -5.64 3.54 4.31
C ALA A 57 -5.18 3.81 5.74
N LEU A 58 -5.89 3.21 6.69
CA LEU A 58 -5.60 3.27 8.12
C LEU A 58 -4.78 2.04 8.53
N ILE A 59 -3.81 2.23 9.42
CA ILE A 59 -3.01 1.16 10.03
C ILE A 59 -2.35 1.71 11.29
N ASP A 60 -1.93 0.83 12.19
CA ASP A 60 -1.08 1.22 13.31
C ASP A 60 0.31 1.69 12.84
N GLY A 61 1.00 2.46 13.69
CA GLY A 61 2.29 3.05 13.34
C GLY A 61 3.42 2.03 13.12
N TYR A 62 3.34 0.86 13.74
CA TYR A 62 4.33 -0.20 13.54
C TYR A 62 4.15 -0.86 12.18
N GLY A 63 2.93 -1.33 11.88
CA GLY A 63 2.58 -1.89 10.58
C GLY A 63 2.82 -0.90 9.44
N GLY A 64 2.42 0.37 9.62
CA GLY A 64 2.62 1.42 8.63
C GLY A 64 4.10 1.68 8.32
N ASN A 65 4.95 1.74 9.34
CA ASN A 65 6.39 1.93 9.14
C ASN A 65 7.03 0.74 8.41
N LEU A 66 6.67 -0.49 8.80
CA LEU A 66 7.14 -1.69 8.11
C LEU A 66 6.74 -1.71 6.63
N ILE A 67 5.48 -1.40 6.32
CA ILE A 67 4.97 -1.36 4.94
C ILE A 67 5.70 -0.28 4.14
N LEU A 68 5.79 0.95 4.66
CA LEU A 68 6.44 2.07 3.96
C LEU A 68 7.90 1.75 3.64
N LYS A 69 8.67 1.27 4.62
CA LYS A 69 10.07 0.90 4.42
C LYS A 69 10.25 -0.27 3.46
N SER A 70 9.35 -1.25 3.51
CA SER A 70 9.37 -2.39 2.57
C SER A 70 9.14 -1.93 1.13
N TYR A 71 8.19 -1.01 0.94
CA TYR A 71 7.89 -0.45 -0.38
C TYR A 71 9.01 0.44 -0.91
N GLU A 72 9.56 1.30 -0.05
CA GLU A 72 10.72 2.13 -0.38
C GLU A 72 11.91 1.26 -0.82
N GLY A 73 12.25 0.22 -0.05
CA GLY A 73 13.32 -0.72 -0.38
C GLY A 73 13.07 -1.48 -1.69
N ALA A 74 11.84 -1.93 -1.93
CA ALA A 74 11.47 -2.60 -3.17
C ALA A 74 11.59 -1.67 -4.39
N ILE A 75 11.12 -0.43 -4.27
CA ILE A 75 11.19 0.58 -5.34
C ILE A 75 12.64 0.90 -5.69
N PHE A 76 13.51 1.11 -4.69
CA PHE A 76 14.92 1.39 -4.95
C PHE A 76 15.64 0.20 -5.58
N THR A 77 15.39 -1.01 -5.07
CA THR A 77 15.97 -2.24 -5.64
C THR A 77 15.54 -2.43 -7.10
N PHE A 78 14.26 -2.21 -7.39
CA PHE A 78 13.73 -2.31 -8.75
C PHE A 78 14.32 -1.23 -9.68
N LYS A 79 14.44 0.01 -9.19
CA LYS A 79 15.08 1.11 -9.91
C LYS A 79 16.53 0.78 -10.28
N ASP A 80 17.30 0.24 -9.34
CA ASP A 80 18.69 -0.13 -9.58
C ASP A 80 18.81 -1.28 -10.58
N ALA A 81 17.93 -2.28 -10.51
CA ALA A 81 17.86 -3.38 -11.47
C ALA A 81 17.54 -2.90 -12.91
N ILE A 82 16.59 -1.97 -13.06
CA ILE A 82 16.30 -1.34 -14.36
C ILE A 82 17.53 -0.58 -14.86
N LYS A 83 18.16 0.22 -14.00
CA LYS A 83 19.34 1.01 -14.35
C LYS A 83 20.46 0.11 -14.85
N GLU A 84 20.79 -0.95 -14.11
CA GLU A 84 21.83 -1.90 -14.49
C GLU A 84 21.55 -2.55 -15.85
N SER A 85 20.31 -2.98 -16.07
CA SER A 85 19.89 -3.61 -17.33
C SER A 85 19.97 -2.65 -18.51
N ALA A 86 19.55 -1.39 -18.34
CA ALA A 86 19.65 -0.35 -19.35
C ALA A 86 21.11 -0.02 -19.70
N PHE A 87 21.99 0.11 -18.70
CA PHE A 87 23.42 0.36 -18.92
C PHE A 87 24.13 -0.80 -19.60
N LYS A 88 23.77 -2.06 -19.29
CA LYS A 88 24.29 -3.23 -20.02
C LYS A 88 23.88 -3.18 -21.49
N SER A 89 22.61 -2.90 -21.80
CA SER A 89 22.12 -2.79 -23.18
C SER A 89 22.83 -1.67 -23.97
N LEU A 90 23.04 -0.50 -23.35
CA LEU A 90 23.78 0.62 -23.94
C LEU A 90 25.25 0.27 -24.20
N ARG A 91 25.95 -0.37 -23.25
CA ARG A 91 27.35 -0.80 -23.42
C ARG A 91 27.49 -1.82 -24.54
N THR A 92 26.58 -2.79 -24.63
CA THR A 92 26.58 -3.79 -25.71
C THR A 92 26.39 -3.12 -27.08
N LYS A 93 25.56 -2.09 -27.19
CA LYS A 93 25.37 -1.36 -28.46
C LYS A 93 26.58 -0.51 -28.86
N ILE A 94 27.26 0.12 -27.91
CA ILE A 94 28.44 0.96 -28.19
C ILE A 94 29.69 0.10 -28.43
N GLY A 95 29.84 -1.02 -27.73
CA GLY A 95 30.99 -1.93 -27.90
C GLY A 95 30.88 -2.89 -29.09
N ALA A 96 29.73 -2.94 -29.76
CA ALA A 96 29.53 -3.68 -31.01
C ALA A 96 29.78 -2.80 -32.26
N TRP A 97 30.27 -1.58 -32.07
CA TRP A 97 30.68 -0.63 -33.10
C TRP A 97 32.20 -0.51 -33.17
#